data_AF-A0A0B8SZ02-F1
#
_entry.id   AF-A0A0B8SZ02-F1
#
_cell.length_a   1.000
_cell.length_b   1.000
_cell.length_c   1.000
_cell.angle_alpha   90.00
_cell.angle_beta   90.00
_cell.angle_gamma   90.00
#
_symmetry.space_group_name_H-M   'P 1'
#
loop_
_entity.id
_entity.type
_entity.pdbx_description
1 polymer ?
#
loop_
_entity_poly.entity_id
_entity_poly.type
_entity_poly.pdbx_seq_one_letter_code
_entity_poly.pdbx_strand_id
1 'polypeptide(L)'
;MRKLNIKNLRCIGVVICLLILASGTYLVFRFSLGIFAPQNYFTAKELLQANKISIIQLGELSPNFYKKQQLAKSYGFELVAGGCEISTEIEVGIKQHNKLMMEELERKYGKGCWSMLKGKLDSIDAIVVQ
;
A
#
# COMPACT_ATOMS: atom_id res chain seq x y z
N MET A 1 -27.26 49.20 -6.37
CA MET A 1 -25.88 48.67 -6.48
C MET A 1 -25.31 48.45 -5.07
N ARG A 2 -25.16 47.21 -4.61
CA ARG A 2 -24.56 46.92 -3.28
C ARG A 2 -23.04 47.11 -3.38
N LYS A 3 -22.49 48.11 -2.69
CA LYS A 3 -21.04 48.27 -2.53
C LYS A 3 -20.51 47.07 -1.74
N LEU A 4 -19.81 46.15 -2.40
CA LEU A 4 -19.09 45.08 -1.70
C LEU A 4 -18.03 45.71 -0.79
N ASN A 5 -18.12 45.41 0.49
CA ASN A 5 -17.19 45.91 1.50
C ASN A 5 -15.81 45.24 1.28
N ILE A 6 -14.77 46.04 1.03
CA ILE A 6 -13.39 45.59 0.75
C ILE A 6 -12.85 44.65 1.85
N LYS A 7 -13.30 44.82 3.11
CA LYS A 7 -12.97 43.90 4.22
C LYS A 7 -13.55 42.50 4.01
N ASN A 8 -14.80 42.41 3.55
CA ASN A 8 -15.45 41.12 3.23
C ASN A 8 -14.77 40.43 2.04
N LEU A 9 -14.31 41.20 1.04
CA LEU A 9 -13.61 40.66 -0.13
C LEU A 9 -12.26 40.02 0.25
N ARG A 10 -11.52 40.63 1.19
CA ARG A 10 -10.27 40.09 1.75
C ARG A 10 -10.50 38.81 2.57
N CYS A 11 -11.54 38.78 3.42
CA CYS A 11 -11.89 37.59 4.18
C CYS A 11 -12.29 36.41 3.26
N ILE A 12 -13.07 36.68 2.21
CA ILE A 12 -13.46 35.67 1.22
C ILE A 12 -12.23 35.11 0.50
N GLY A 13 -11.29 35.98 0.08
CA GLY A 13 -10.05 35.55 -0.58
C GLY A 13 -9.19 34.64 0.31
N VAL A 14 -9.06 34.95 1.60
CA VAL A 14 -8.33 34.10 2.55
C VAL A 14 -9.00 32.74 2.72
N VAL A 15 -10.33 32.69 2.83
CA VAL A 15 -11.08 31.43 2.94
C VAL A 15 -10.90 30.58 1.68
N ILE A 16 -10.97 31.18 0.49
CA ILE A 16 -10.76 30.47 -0.78
C ILE A 16 -9.33 29.90 -0.84
N CYS A 17 -8.31 30.68 -0.47
CA CYS A 17 -6.93 30.18 -0.43
C CYS A 17 -6.76 29.01 0.53
N LEU A 18 -7.37 29.06 1.72
CA LEU A 18 -7.32 27.95 2.68
C LEU A 18 -8.00 26.70 2.14
N LEU A 19 -9.14 26.83 1.46
CA LEU A 19 -9.82 25.70 0.83
C LEU A 19 -8.98 25.08 -0.29
N ILE A 20 -8.33 25.90 -1.13
CA ILE A 20 -7.44 25.41 -2.18
C ILE A 20 -6.25 24.66 -1.57
N LEU A 21 -5.59 25.24 -0.56
CA LEU A 21 -4.48 24.58 0.13
C LEU A 21 -4.91 23.26 0.76
N ALA A 22 -6.02 23.25 1.50
CA ALA A 22 -6.54 22.03 2.13
C ALA A 22 -6.88 20.95 1.09
N SER A 23 -7.51 21.33 -0.02
CA SER A 23 -7.84 20.39 -1.10
C SER A 23 -6.60 19.83 -1.81
N GLY A 24 -5.61 20.68 -2.08
CA GLY A 24 -4.34 20.25 -2.67
C GLY A 24 -3.58 19.29 -1.76
N THR A 25 -3.48 19.62 -0.48
CA THR A 25 -2.87 18.76 0.54
C THR A 25 -3.61 17.42 0.65
N TYR A 26 -4.94 17.43 0.64
CA TYR A 26 -5.75 16.22 0.63
C TYR A 26 -5.45 15.31 -0.58
N LEU A 27 -5.38 15.89 -1.78
CA LEU A 27 -5.07 15.14 -3.00
C LEU A 27 -3.66 14.52 -2.95
N VAL A 28 -2.66 15.25 -2.43
CA VAL A 28 -1.30 14.71 -2.27
C VAL A 28 -1.27 13.54 -1.28
N PHE A 29 -1.90 13.69 -0.12
CA PHE A 29 -1.97 12.59 0.86
C PHE A 29 -2.69 11.36 0.31
N ARG A 30 -3.74 11.59 -0.48
CA ARG A 30 -4.54 10.54 -1.09
C ARG A 30 -3.79 9.78 -2.18
N PHE A 31 -3.25 10.48 -3.17
CA PHE A 31 -2.69 9.84 -4.37
C PHE A 31 -1.19 9.55 -4.27
N SER A 32 -0.40 10.40 -3.61
CA SER A 32 1.05 10.22 -3.54
C SER A 32 1.47 9.34 -2.37
N LEU A 33 0.70 9.35 -1.28
CA LEU A 33 1.04 8.59 -0.07
C LEU A 33 0.11 7.39 0.16
N GLY A 34 -1.05 7.32 -0.50
CA GLY A 34 -1.95 6.17 -0.38
C GLY A 34 -2.45 5.94 1.05
N ILE A 35 -2.51 6.99 1.88
CA ILE A 35 -2.79 6.87 3.32
C ILE A 35 -4.23 6.38 3.58
N PHE A 36 -5.16 6.64 2.67
CA PHE A 36 -6.54 6.15 2.79
C PHE A 36 -6.78 4.82 2.08
N ALA A 37 -5.74 4.20 1.49
CA ALA A 37 -5.84 2.82 1.05
C ALA A 37 -6.06 1.91 2.26
N PRO A 38 -6.89 0.84 2.18
CA PRO A 38 -7.07 -0.10 3.29
C PRO A 38 -5.76 -0.74 3.75
N GLN A 39 -4.89 -0.97 2.78
CA GLN A 39 -3.57 -1.53 2.97
C GLN A 39 -2.55 -0.43 2.73
N ASN A 40 -1.99 0.11 3.80
CA ASN A 40 -1.07 1.24 3.76
C ASN A 40 0.03 1.07 4.83
N TYR A 41 0.84 2.12 5.00
CA TYR A 41 1.91 2.19 6.00
C TYR A 41 1.43 1.97 7.45
N PHE A 42 0.31 2.56 7.85
CA PHE A 42 -0.24 2.44 9.20
C PHE A 42 -0.73 1.02 9.47
N THR A 43 -1.51 0.44 8.54
CA THR A 43 -1.96 -0.95 8.64
C THR A 43 -0.77 -1.92 8.73
N ALA A 44 0.30 -1.65 7.98
CA ALA A 44 1.52 -2.44 8.08
C ALA A 44 2.15 -2.37 9.48
N LYS A 45 2.23 -1.19 10.08
CA LYS A 45 2.74 -1.05 11.45
C LYS A 45 1.91 -1.80 12.48
N GLU A 46 0.59 -1.73 12.40
CA GLU A 46 -0.31 -2.46 13.31
C GLU A 46 -0.10 -3.97 13.21
N LEU A 47 0.00 -4.50 12.00
CA LEU A 47 0.28 -5.92 11.77
C LEU A 47 1.66 -6.33 12.31
N LEU A 48 2.68 -5.50 12.11
CA LEU A 48 4.02 -5.74 12.64
C LEU A 48 4.05 -5.72 14.16
N GLN A 49 3.28 -4.84 14.82
CA GLN A 49 3.10 -4.84 16.27
C GLN A 49 2.44 -6.13 16.75
N ALA A 50 1.54 -6.71 15.95
CA ALA A 50 0.95 -8.03 16.18
C ALA A 50 1.86 -9.20 15.75
N ASN A 51 3.14 -8.95 15.41
CA ASN A 51 4.08 -9.93 14.86
C ASN A 51 3.59 -10.66 13.59
N LYS A 52 2.63 -10.09 12.87
CA LYS A 52 2.07 -10.65 11.65
C LYS A 52 2.73 -10.02 10.42
N ILE A 53 3.25 -10.85 9.54
CA ILE A 53 3.80 -10.44 8.25
C ILE A 53 2.85 -10.88 7.15
N SER A 54 2.32 -9.93 6.39
CA SER A 54 1.38 -10.19 5.31
C SER A 54 1.81 -9.41 4.07
N ILE A 55 2.06 -10.11 2.97
CA ILE A 55 2.47 -9.51 1.71
C ILE A 55 1.32 -9.59 0.74
N ILE A 56 0.91 -8.45 0.21
CA ILE A 56 -0.23 -8.34 -0.68
C ILE A 56 0.25 -8.53 -2.12
N GLN A 57 -0.33 -9.50 -2.83
CA GLN A 57 -0.08 -9.71 -4.24
C GLN A 57 -1.12 -8.95 -5.07
N LEU A 58 -0.63 -8.04 -5.92
CA LEU A 58 -1.45 -7.32 -6.88
C LEU A 58 -1.64 -8.15 -8.14
N GLY A 59 -2.81 -8.03 -8.76
CA GLY A 59 -3.15 -8.73 -9.99
C GLY A 59 -4.04 -9.95 -9.75
N GLU A 60 -4.17 -10.76 -10.80
CA GLU A 60 -4.96 -11.97 -10.76
C GLU A 60 -4.36 -13.00 -9.79
N LEU A 61 -5.24 -13.74 -9.12
CA LEU A 61 -4.83 -14.79 -8.20
C LEU A 61 -4.14 -15.90 -9.00
N SER A 62 -2.86 -16.16 -8.73
CA SER A 62 -2.16 -17.27 -9.39
C SER A 62 -2.92 -18.59 -9.19
N PRO A 63 -3.03 -19.46 -10.22
CA PRO A 63 -3.66 -20.77 -10.09
C PRO A 63 -2.98 -21.65 -9.01
N ASN A 64 -1.71 -21.36 -8.66
CA ASN A 64 -0.97 -22.04 -7.60
C ASN A 64 -0.92 -21.25 -6.28
N PHE A 65 -1.82 -20.29 -6.06
CA PHE A 65 -1.83 -19.45 -4.87
C PHE A 65 -1.80 -20.26 -3.57
N TYR A 66 -2.51 -21.39 -3.50
CA TYR A 66 -2.50 -22.24 -2.30
C TYR A 66 -1.12 -22.83 -1.98
N LYS A 67 -0.39 -23.31 -3.00
CA LYS A 67 0.99 -23.81 -2.82
C LYS A 67 1.94 -22.70 -2.40
N LYS A 68 1.82 -21.53 -3.03
CA LYS A 68 2.56 -20.31 -2.65
C LYS A 68 2.28 -19.91 -1.20
N GLN A 69 1.02 -19.95 -0.79
CA GLN A 69 0.58 -19.63 0.57
C GLN A 69 1.12 -20.62 1.61
N GLN A 70 1.21 -21.90 1.28
CA GLN A 70 1.85 -22.90 2.14
C GLN A 70 3.34 -22.62 2.32
N LEU A 71 4.05 -22.32 1.22
CA LEU A 71 5.45 -21.93 1.28
C LEU A 71 5.64 -20.67 2.13
N ALA A 72 4.85 -19.62 1.89
CA ALA A 72 4.88 -18.39 2.69
C ALA A 72 4.72 -18.66 4.19
N LYS A 73 3.74 -19.48 4.57
CA LYS A 73 3.50 -19.85 5.98
C LYS A 73 4.68 -20.58 6.62
N SER A 74 5.37 -21.44 5.86
CA SER A 74 6.60 -22.11 6.35
C SER A 74 7.73 -21.13 6.70
N TYR A 75 7.71 -19.93 6.12
CA TYR A 75 8.64 -18.84 6.38
C TYR A 75 8.05 -17.74 7.30
N GLY A 76 6.92 -18.01 7.95
CA GLY A 76 6.35 -17.12 8.96
C GLY A 76 5.65 -15.87 8.41
N PHE A 77 5.24 -15.89 7.13
CA PHE A 77 4.43 -14.82 6.54
C PHE A 77 3.25 -15.35 5.73
N GLU A 78 2.33 -14.46 5.37
CA GLU A 78 1.14 -14.81 4.59
C GLU A 78 1.07 -14.00 3.30
N LEU A 79 0.44 -14.57 2.26
CA LEU A 79 0.13 -13.87 1.04
C LEU A 79 -1.33 -13.44 1.07
N VAL A 80 -1.62 -12.22 0.65
CA VAL A 80 -3.00 -11.70 0.61
C VAL A 80 -3.30 -11.28 -0.82
N ALA A 81 -4.43 -11.71 -1.36
CA ALA A 81 -4.86 -11.30 -2.69
C ALA A 81 -5.32 -9.83 -2.66
N GLY A 82 -4.67 -8.97 -3.44
CA GLY A 82 -5.00 -7.56 -3.58
C GLY A 82 -6.04 -7.25 -4.66
N GLY A 83 -6.31 -8.21 -5.55
CA GLY A 83 -7.23 -8.05 -6.68
C GLY A 83 -6.56 -7.46 -7.93
N CYS A 84 -7.29 -7.48 -9.06
CA CYS A 84 -6.79 -6.99 -10.36
C CYS A 84 -7.15 -5.52 -10.65
N GLU A 85 -8.33 -5.05 -10.23
CA GLU A 85 -8.77 -3.68 -10.40
C GLU A 85 -8.54 -2.88 -9.12
N ILE A 86 -7.40 -2.20 -9.07
CA ILE A 86 -7.02 -1.33 -7.96
C ILE A 86 -6.85 0.10 -8.47
N SER A 87 -7.30 1.07 -7.68
CA SER A 87 -6.99 2.47 -7.96
C SER A 87 -5.50 2.74 -7.67
N THR A 88 -4.95 3.79 -8.29
CA THR A 88 -3.55 4.22 -8.05
C THR A 88 -3.27 4.47 -6.57
N GLU A 89 -4.25 5.02 -5.84
CA GLU A 89 -4.18 5.20 -4.39
C GLU A 89 -3.94 3.87 -3.66
N ILE A 90 -4.69 2.83 -4.02
CA ILE A 90 -4.58 1.49 -3.41
C ILE A 90 -3.23 0.87 -3.77
N GLU A 91 -2.79 0.99 -5.02
CA GLU A 91 -1.50 0.48 -5.46
C GLU A 91 -0.34 1.10 -4.67
N VAL A 92 -0.36 2.43 -4.49
CA VAL A 92 0.66 3.15 -3.71
C VAL A 92 0.64 2.72 -2.24
N GLY A 93 -0.53 2.60 -1.63
CA GLY A 93 -0.68 2.11 -0.27
C GLY A 93 -0.10 0.70 -0.10
N ILE A 94 -0.46 -0.22 -1.00
CA ILE A 94 0.02 -1.61 -0.99
C ILE A 94 1.53 -1.66 -1.18
N LYS A 95 2.10 -0.83 -2.05
CA LYS A 95 3.55 -0.74 -2.24
C LYS A 95 4.26 -0.32 -0.96
N GLN A 96 3.74 0.67 -0.24
CA GLN A 96 4.31 1.10 1.05
C GLN A 96 4.16 0.02 2.12
N HIS A 97 2.98 -0.62 2.18
CA HIS A 97 2.71 -1.73 3.10
C HIS A 97 3.70 -2.88 2.88
N ASN A 98 3.79 -3.37 1.65
CA ASN A 98 4.67 -4.48 1.30
C ASN A 98 6.14 -4.15 1.54
N LYS A 99 6.56 -2.91 1.31
CA LYS A 99 7.93 -2.47 1.60
C LYS A 99 8.29 -2.72 3.07
N LEU A 100 7.43 -2.31 4.01
CA LEU A 100 7.68 -2.53 5.45
C LEU A 100 7.69 -4.02 5.80
N MET A 101 6.81 -4.81 5.19
CA MET A 101 6.74 -6.26 5.42
C MET A 101 7.99 -6.98 4.92
N MET A 102 8.50 -6.57 3.77
CA MET A 102 9.76 -7.08 3.20
C MET A 102 10.96 -6.67 4.06
N GLU A 103 11.03 -5.42 4.50
CA GLU A 103 12.08 -4.93 5.41
C GLU A 103 12.10 -5.73 6.72
N GLU A 104 10.93 -6.03 7.29
CA GLU A 104 10.83 -6.85 8.49
C GLU A 104 11.30 -8.30 8.25
N LEU A 105 10.95 -8.89 7.10
CA LEU A 105 11.46 -10.22 6.73
C LEU A 105 12.98 -10.23 6.59
N GLU A 106 13.56 -9.21 5.95
CA GLU A 106 15.02 -9.08 5.86
C GLU A 106 15.66 -8.84 7.22
N ARG A 107 15.00 -8.12 8.12
CA ARG A 107 15.45 -7.95 9.51
C ARG A 107 15.47 -9.26 10.28
N LYS A 108 14.49 -10.14 10.07
CA LYS A 108 14.38 -11.44 10.74
C LYS A 108 15.31 -12.52 10.17
N TYR A 109 15.43 -12.58 8.84
CA TYR A 109 16.08 -13.69 8.14
C TYR A 109 17.36 -13.31 7.39
N GLY A 110 17.73 -12.02 7.38
CA GLY A 110 18.90 -11.50 6.69
C GLY A 110 18.58 -10.80 5.37
N LYS A 111 19.46 -9.89 4.98
CA LYS A 111 19.37 -9.10 3.74
C LYS A 111 19.31 -10.02 2.52
N GLY A 112 18.39 -9.76 1.59
CA GLY A 112 18.20 -10.55 0.38
C GLY A 112 17.32 -11.79 0.55
N CYS A 113 16.84 -12.09 1.76
CA CYS A 113 15.92 -13.20 2.02
C CYS A 113 14.65 -13.06 1.17
N TRP A 114 14.10 -11.85 1.05
CA TRP A 114 12.91 -11.62 0.23
C TRP A 114 13.13 -11.98 -1.25
N SER A 115 14.27 -11.61 -1.82
CA SER A 115 14.60 -11.95 -3.22
C SER A 115 14.65 -13.46 -3.44
N MET A 116 15.29 -14.19 -2.52
CA MET A 116 15.34 -15.65 -2.55
C MET A 116 13.94 -16.26 -2.43
N LEU A 117 13.13 -15.80 -1.47
CA LEU A 117 11.77 -16.28 -1.25
C LEU A 117 10.87 -16.00 -2.45
N LYS A 118 10.98 -14.81 -3.03
CA LYS A 118 10.28 -14.43 -4.26
C LYS A 118 10.65 -15.37 -5.41
N GLY A 119 11.94 -15.67 -5.60
CA GLY A 119 12.38 -16.64 -6.61
C GLY A 119 11.76 -18.04 -6.41
N LYS A 120 11.63 -18.51 -5.16
CA LYS A 120 10.95 -19.78 -4.86
C LYS A 120 9.43 -19.71 -5.08
N LEU A 121 8.80 -18.56 -4.83
CA LEU A 121 7.39 -18.36 -5.12
C LEU A 121 7.13 -18.33 -6.63
N ASP A 122 7.98 -17.63 -7.38
CA ASP A 122 7.87 -17.48 -8.82
C ASP A 122 8.13 -18.81 -9.55
N SER A 123 9.02 -19.67 -9.02
CA SER A 123 9.25 -21.01 -9.58
C SER A 123 8.05 -21.94 -9.46
N ILE A 124 7.17 -21.74 -8.46
CA ILE A 124 5.93 -22.51 -8.32
C ILE A 124 4.98 -22.26 -9.50
N ASP A 125 4.96 -21.04 -10.04
CA ASP A 125 4.14 -20.73 -11.22
C ASP A 125 4.73 -21.37 -12.48
N ALA A 126 6.06 -21.43 -12.59
CA ALA A 126 6.75 -21.99 -13.75
C ALA A 126 6.52 -23.50 -13.94
N ILE A 127 6.23 -24.23 -12.86
CA ILE A 127 6.04 -25.70 -12.89
C ILE A 127 4.76 -26.13 -13.63
N VAL A 128 3.77 -25.24 -13.84
CA VAL A 128 2.46 -25.60 -14.41
C VAL A 128 2.30 -25.15 -15.87
N VAL A 129 3.28 -24.45 -16.44
CA VAL A 129 3.28 -24.07 -17.87
C VAL A 129 3.88 -25.18 -18.76
N GLN A 130 4.24 -26.34 -18.18
CA GLN A 130 4.61 -27.57 -18.89
C GLN A 130 3.45 -28.57 -18.88
#